data_AF-X1BK18-F1
#
_entry.id   AF-X1BK18-F1
#
_cell.length_a   1.000
_cell.length_b   1.000
_cell.length_c   1.000
_cell.angle_alpha   90.00
_cell.angle_beta   90.00
_cell.angle_gamma   90.00
#
_symmetry.space_group_name_H-M   'P 1'
#
loop_
_entity.id
_entity.type
_entity.pdbx_description
1 polymer ?
#
loop_
_entity_poly.entity_id
_entity_poly.type
_entity_poly.pdbx_seq_one_letter_code
_entity_poly.pdbx_strand_id
1 'polypeptide(L)' 'KLYHRGEVEMEAGSYNNYRTWYWIKIKGNYASQLPGEWKVRVYINDIFLTEKNFFIVGTF' A
#
# COMPACT_ATOMS: atom_id res chain seq x y z
N LYS A 1 4.61 13.13 -0.74
CA LYS A 1 5.03 12.81 0.64
C LYS A 1 4.87 11.30 0.82
N LEU A 2 5.93 10.56 1.17
CA LEU A 2 5.87 9.11 1.39
C LEU A 2 5.23 8.84 2.76
N TYR A 3 4.18 8.02 2.81
CA TYR A 3 3.40 7.82 4.05
C TYR A 3 3.77 6.54 4.81
N HIS A 4 4.40 5.57 4.15
CA HIS A 4 4.88 4.34 4.77
C HIS A 4 5.97 3.70 3.90
N ARG A 5 6.96 3.09 4.55
CA ARG A 5 7.98 2.24 3.94
C ARG A 5 7.96 0.92 4.72
N GLY A 6 7.47 -0.14 4.08
CA GLY A 6 7.59 -1.50 4.61
C GLY A 6 8.85 -2.14 4.05
N GLU A 7 9.63 -2.80 4.90
CA GLU A 7 10.70 -3.70 4.47
C GLU A 7 10.11 -5.11 4.41
N VAL A 8 10.47 -5.88 3.37
CA VAL A 8 9.98 -7.25 3.22
C VAL A 8 10.77 -8.14 4.17
N GLU A 9 10.11 -8.65 5.21
CA GLU A 9 10.69 -9.63 6.16
C GLU A 9 10.53 -11.08 5.67
N MET A 10 10.64 -11.37 4.36
CA MET A 10 10.48 -12.75 3.85
C MET A 10 11.40 -13.05 2.68
N GLU A 11 12.03 -14.22 2.70
CA GLU A 11 12.85 -14.72 1.60
C GLU A 11 12.01 -15.07 0.36
N ALA A 12 12.59 -14.89 -0.83
CA ALA A 12 11.93 -15.16 -2.10
C ALA A 12 11.70 -16.67 -2.29
N GLY A 13 10.43 -17.10 -2.26
CA GLY A 13 10.04 -18.49 -2.52
C GLY A 13 8.70 -18.59 -3.26
N SER A 14 8.76 -18.97 -4.54
CA SER A 14 7.71 -19.57 -5.40
C SER A 14 6.25 -19.08 -5.34
N TYR A 15 5.97 -17.80 -5.10
CA TYR A 15 4.62 -17.26 -5.29
C TYR A 15 4.51 -16.51 -6.63
N ASN A 16 3.52 -16.89 -7.45
CA ASN A 16 3.11 -16.09 -8.62
C ASN A 16 2.46 -14.75 -8.23
N ASN A 17 2.21 -14.53 -6.92
CA ASN A 17 1.60 -13.32 -6.36
C ASN A 17 2.26 -12.94 -5.03
N TYR A 18 2.79 -11.73 -4.94
CA TYR A 18 3.20 -11.13 -3.69
C TYR A 18 1.95 -10.55 -2.99
N ARG A 19 1.54 -11.15 -1.87
CA ARG A 19 0.50 -10.57 -0.99
C ARG A 19 1.16 -10.08 0.28
N THR A 20 1.08 -8.78 0.50
CA THR A 20 1.55 -8.14 1.73
C THR A 20 0.39 -7.39 2.38
N TRP A 21 0.31 -7.48 3.71
CA TRP A 21 -0.67 -6.77 4.53
C TRP A 21 0.06 -5.74 5.37
N TYR A 22 -0.15 -4.46 5.06
CA TYR A 22 0.42 -3.36 5.85
C TYR A 22 -0.68 -2.57 6.53
N TRP A 23 -0.52 -2.33 7.83
CA TRP A 23 -1.29 -1.34 8.57
C TRP A 23 -0.72 0.05 8.27
N ILE A 24 -1.14 0.64 7.16
CA ILE A 24 -0.67 1.97 6.75
C ILE A 24 -1.46 3.04 7.53
N LYS A 25 -0.82 3.64 8.53
CA LYS A 25 -1.33 4.83 9.22
C LYS A 25 -0.88 6.09 8.48
N ILE A 26 -1.82 6.93 8.10
CA ILE A 26 -1.61 8.17 7.36
C ILE A 26 -2.11 9.31 8.23
N LYS A 27 -1.19 10.21 8.64
CA LYS A 27 -1.48 11.33 9.55
C LYS A 27 -2.24 10.88 10.82
N GLY A 28 -1.84 9.74 11.40
CA GLY A 28 -2.46 9.19 12.62
C GLY A 28 -3.76 8.41 12.42
N ASN A 29 -4.30 8.35 11.19
CA ASN A 29 -5.54 7.63 10.88
C ASN A 29 -5.24 6.42 9.99
N TYR A 30 -6.06 5.36 10.06
CA TYR A 30 -5.99 4.29 9.06
C TYR A 30 -6.46 4.82 7.70
N ALA A 31 -5.90 4.31 6.60
CA ALA A 31 -6.33 4.71 5.26
C ALA A 31 -7.85 4.51 5.04
N SER A 32 -8.45 3.48 5.66
CA SER A 32 -9.90 3.22 5.63
C SER A 32 -10.76 4.32 6.28
N GLN A 33 -10.20 5.11 7.19
CA GLN A 33 -10.89 6.22 7.86
C GLN A 33 -10.82 7.53 7.06
N LEU A 34 -10.17 7.51 5.90
CA LEU A 34 -9.96 8.65 5.03
C LEU A 34 -10.60 8.35 3.66
N PRO A 35 -11.94 8.43 3.53
CA PRO A 35 -12.62 8.15 2.29
C PRO A 35 -12.24 9.14 1.18
N GLY A 36 -12.41 8.71 -0.07
CA GLY A 36 -12.07 9.49 -1.25
C GLY A 36 -11.24 8.72 -2.27
N GLU A 37 -10.61 9.47 -3.17
CA GLU A 37 -9.74 8.91 -4.21
C GLU A 37 -8.35 8.58 -3.67
N TRP A 38 -7.91 7.36 -3.94
CA TRP A 38 -6.62 6.84 -3.53
C TRP A 38 -5.83 6.35 -4.73
N LYS A 39 -4.51 6.58 -4.65
CA LYS A 39 -3.53 6.04 -5.58
C LYS A 39 -2.43 5.34 -4.81
N VAL A 40 -2.23 4.05 -5.09
CA VAL A 40 -1.11 3.27 -4.59
C VAL A 40 -0.09 3.12 -5.69
N ARG A 41 1.18 3.33 -5.37
CA ARG A 41 2.33 3.13 -6.25
C ARG A 41 3.28 2.14 -5.60
N VAL A 42 3.70 1.14 -6.35
CA VAL A 42 4.62 0.11 -5.88
C VAL A 42 5.97 0.31 -6.54
N TYR A 43 7.01 0.30 -5.71
CA TYR A 43 8.41 0.38 -6.13
C TYR A 43 9.16 -0.81 -5.54
N ILE A 44 10.04 -1.45 -6.32
CA ILE A 44 10.97 -2.49 -5.84
C ILE A 44 12.37 -2.02 -6.20
N ASN A 45 13.26 -1.91 -5.22
CA ASN A 45 14.62 -1.39 -5.41
C ASN A 45 14.61 -0.05 -6.18
N ASP A 46 13.73 0.86 -5.76
CA ASP A 46 13.48 2.18 -6.38
C ASP A 46 12.94 2.17 -7.82
N ILE A 47 12.70 0.99 -8.42
CA ILE A 47 12.08 0.85 -9.74
C ILE A 47 10.56 0.87 -9.58
N PHE A 48 9.89 1.79 -10.27
CA PHE A 48 8.43 1.82 -10.35
C PHE A 48 7.90 0.57 -11.06
N LEU A 49 7.05 -0.19 -10.39
CA LEU A 49 6.49 -1.42 -10.93
C LEU A 49 5.07 -1.22 -11.47
N THR A 50 4.20 -0.61 -10.67
CA THR A 50 2.79 -0.42 -11.02
C THR A 50 2.13 0.65 -10.14
N GLU A 51 0.99 1.15 -10.61
CA GLU A 51 0.08 1.95 -9.80
C GLU A 51 -1.36 1.48 -9.95
N LYS A 52 -2.16 1.70 -8.90
CA LYS A 52 -3.59 1.43 -8.90
C LYS A 52 -4.33 2.58 -8.24
N ASN A 53 -5.34 3.05 -8.94
CA ASN A 53 -6.31 4.01 -8.40
C ASN A 53 -7.53 3.25 -7.89
N PHE A 54 -8.08 3.67 -6.77
CA PHE A 54 -9.34 3.14 -6.23
C PHE A 54 -10.01 4.19 -5.36
N PHE A 55 -11.31 4.04 -5.15
CA PHE A 55 -12.09 4.92 -4.30
C PHE A 55 -12.44 4.18 -3.01
N ILE A 56 -12.12 4.78 -1.86
CA ILE A 56 -12.57 4.28 -0.56
C ILE A 56 -13.88 4.99 -0.23
N VAL A 57 -14.96 4.22 -0.15
CA VAL A 57 -16.24 4.69 0.39
C VAL A 57 -16.13 4.66 1.92
N GLY A 58 -16.49 5.76 2.57
CA GLY A 58 -16.53 5.80 4.03
C GLY A 58 -17.70 4.96 4.52
N THR A 59 -17.41 3.90 5.26
CA THR A 59 -18.41 3.18 6.05
C THR A 59 -18.40 3.79 7.45
N PHE A 60 -19.09 4.92 7.61
CA PHE A 60 -19.54 5.36 8.92
C PHE A 60 -21.00 4.93 9.07
#